data_AF-A0A954W1M4-F1
#
_entry.id   AF-A0A954W1M4-F1
#
_cell.length_a   1.000
_cell.length_b   1.000
_cell.length_c   1.000
_cell.angle_alpha   90.00
_cell.angle_beta   90.00
_cell.angle_gamma   90.00
#
_symmetry.space_group_name_H-M   'P 1'
#
loop_
_entity.id
_entity.type
_entity.pdbx_description
1 polymer ?
#
loop_
_entity_poly.entity_id
_entity_poly.type
_entity_poly.pdbx_seq_one_letter_code
_entity_poly.pdbx_strand_id
1 'polypeptide(L)'
;MHAETPLLDRELFFGNPQIAGGKLSPDGKFITFMKPYNGIMNVWVKEFAEPFEAARPITDSVRPLYGYTWTDDGKYILFVKDSDGDENMNLFAVDPNAPAAEGKDVPDARNLTPMKEVTAQIVHASENNPDLLWVGLNDRDKAWHDLYRLEISTGELTLLYENTDRITGYEFDWDDNLRLLSRTDPAGNTTLLRKDGDQLEPIYETSVSENAGVSGWDPKNEKLYLVTNKGDLDLMTLYIMDPQTKELTKVESDPENRV
;
A
#
# COMPACT_ATOMS: atom_id res chain seq x y z
N MET A 1 24.70 32.30 37.66
CA MET A 1 25.06 32.06 36.25
C MET A 1 23.96 31.19 35.68
N HIS A 2 23.15 31.72 34.76
CA HIS A 2 22.27 30.85 33.96
C HIS A 2 23.16 30.16 32.93
N ALA A 3 23.07 28.83 32.85
CA ALA A 3 23.70 28.11 31.75
C ALA A 3 23.03 28.57 30.45
N GLU A 4 23.83 28.97 29.45
CA GLU A 4 23.29 29.24 28.12
C GLU A 4 22.72 27.94 27.53
N THR A 5 21.52 28.01 26.98
CA THR A 5 20.91 26.88 26.28
C THR A 5 21.76 26.54 25.05
N PRO A 6 22.21 25.29 24.88
CA PRO A 6 23.02 24.92 23.73
C PRO A 6 22.23 25.11 22.43
N LEU A 7 22.84 25.76 21.45
CA LEU A 7 22.30 25.82 20.09
C LEU A 7 22.50 24.45 19.43
N LEU A 8 21.40 23.87 18.96
CA LEU A 8 21.41 22.63 18.18
C LEU A 8 21.48 22.98 16.69
N ASP A 9 22.25 22.21 15.94
CA ASP A 9 22.28 22.35 14.49
C ASP A 9 20.90 22.04 13.90
N ARG A 10 20.42 22.90 13.00
CA ARG A 10 19.17 22.69 12.26
C ARG A 10 19.19 21.35 11.51
N GLU A 11 20.35 20.90 11.05
CA GLU A 11 20.49 19.64 10.31
C GLU A 11 20.09 18.43 11.16
N LEU A 12 20.16 18.52 12.48
CA LEU A 12 19.67 17.48 13.39
C LEU A 12 18.15 17.28 13.29
N PHE A 13 17.41 18.30 12.84
CA PHE A 13 15.95 18.28 12.74
C PHE A 13 15.43 18.17 11.32
N PHE A 14 16.19 18.68 10.34
CA PHE A 14 15.74 18.79 8.94
C PHE A 14 16.54 17.90 7.97
N GLY A 15 17.54 17.17 8.46
CA GLY A 15 18.29 16.21 7.67
C GLY A 15 17.52 14.91 7.44
N ASN A 16 18.00 14.11 6.48
CA ASN A 16 17.52 12.75 6.31
C ASN A 16 17.82 11.90 7.55
N PRO A 17 16.94 10.95 7.91
CA PRO A 17 17.31 9.92 8.88
C PRO A 17 18.48 9.09 8.35
N GLN A 18 19.28 8.54 9.25
CA GLN A 18 20.37 7.64 8.86
C GLN A 18 19.82 6.36 8.19
N ILE A 19 18.76 5.78 8.77
CA ILE A 19 18.06 4.60 8.29
C ILE A 19 16.57 4.77 8.62
N ALA A 20 15.68 4.36 7.71
CA ALA A 20 14.24 4.32 7.94
C ALA A 20 13.57 3.14 7.23
N GLY A 21 12.35 2.78 7.66
CA GLY A 21 11.48 1.85 6.92
C GLY A 21 12.10 0.47 6.69
N GLY A 22 12.77 -0.11 7.68
CA GLY A 22 13.39 -1.43 7.56
C GLY A 22 12.35 -2.54 7.34
N LYS A 23 12.65 -3.50 6.47
CA LYS A 23 11.82 -4.68 6.17
C LYS A 23 12.71 -5.92 6.06
N LEU A 24 12.18 -7.06 6.48
CA LEU A 24 12.78 -8.38 6.27
C LEU A 24 12.21 -8.96 4.96
N SER A 25 13.03 -9.66 4.17
CA SER A 25 12.50 -10.47 3.07
C SER A 25 11.60 -11.59 3.62
N PRO A 26 10.60 -12.08 2.86
CA PRO A 26 9.72 -13.16 3.31
C PRO A 26 10.46 -14.41 3.79
N ASP A 27 11.59 -14.73 3.16
CA ASP A 27 12.44 -15.88 3.52
C ASP A 27 13.45 -15.59 4.65
N GLY A 28 13.47 -14.38 5.19
CA GLY A 28 14.36 -13.96 6.27
C GLY A 28 15.82 -13.76 5.88
N LYS A 29 16.21 -13.92 4.61
CA LYS A 29 17.60 -13.85 4.17
C LYS A 29 18.13 -12.43 4.02
N PHE A 30 17.28 -11.46 3.74
CA PHE A 30 17.68 -10.09 3.46
C PHE A 30 16.99 -9.09 4.38
N ILE A 31 17.69 -8.00 4.68
CA ILE A 31 17.11 -6.81 5.28
C ILE A 31 17.21 -5.68 4.27
N THR A 32 16.07 -5.08 3.96
CA THR A 32 15.99 -3.82 3.20
C THR A 32 15.70 -2.66 4.13
N PHE A 33 16.13 -1.48 3.74
CA PHE A 33 15.84 -0.23 4.46
C PHE A 33 16.08 0.96 3.55
N MET A 34 15.57 2.13 3.93
CA MET A 34 15.89 3.38 3.25
C MET A 34 17.10 4.04 3.91
N LYS A 35 18.06 4.51 3.11
CA LYS A 35 19.24 5.27 3.54
C LYS A 35 19.64 6.27 2.44
N PRO A 36 20.24 7.43 2.78
CA PRO A 36 20.65 8.39 1.77
C PRO A 36 21.65 7.80 0.77
N TYR A 37 21.34 7.91 -0.52
CA TYR A 37 22.22 7.69 -1.65
C TYR A 37 22.22 8.98 -2.47
N ASN A 38 23.39 9.62 -2.64
CA ASN A 38 23.51 10.96 -3.24
C ASN A 38 22.57 12.02 -2.62
N GLY A 39 22.38 11.96 -1.30
CA GLY A 39 21.54 12.92 -0.55
C GLY A 39 20.04 12.63 -0.57
N ILE A 40 19.58 11.59 -1.28
CA ILE A 40 18.17 11.20 -1.39
C ILE A 40 17.96 9.82 -0.77
N MET A 41 16.88 9.65 -0.01
CA MET A 41 16.51 8.34 0.57
C MET A 41 16.19 7.34 -0.55
N ASN A 42 17.02 6.32 -0.66
CA ASN A 42 16.89 5.22 -1.62
C ASN A 42 16.81 3.89 -0.86
N VAL A 43 16.38 2.82 -1.54
CA VAL A 43 16.32 1.49 -0.95
C VAL A 43 17.71 0.85 -1.00
N TRP A 44 18.11 0.29 0.14
CA TRP A 44 19.34 -0.48 0.32
C TRP A 44 18.98 -1.90 0.73
N VAL A 45 19.88 -2.84 0.46
CA VAL A 45 19.76 -4.25 0.85
C VAL A 45 21.08 -4.77 1.41
N LYS A 46 20.99 -5.69 2.35
CA LYS A 46 22.08 -6.55 2.86
C LYS A 46 21.53 -7.93 3.19
N GLU A 47 22.39 -8.93 3.27
CA GLU A 47 22.00 -10.19 3.90
C GLU A 47 21.72 -9.98 5.40
N PHE A 48 20.92 -10.85 6.00
CA PHE A 48 20.49 -10.72 7.39
C PHE A 48 21.69 -10.66 8.35
N ALA A 49 22.66 -11.57 8.18
CA ALA A 49 23.83 -11.73 9.05
C ALA A 49 24.97 -10.75 8.75
N GLU A 50 24.90 -10.00 7.65
CA GLU A 50 25.94 -9.03 7.31
C GLU A 50 25.90 -7.78 8.22
N PRO A 51 27.03 -7.07 8.37
CA PRO A 51 27.02 -5.74 8.97
C PRO A 51 26.30 -4.72 8.06
N PHE A 52 25.79 -3.62 8.63
CA PHE A 52 25.09 -2.58 7.84
C PHE A 52 26.01 -1.84 6.86
N GLU A 53 27.32 -1.85 7.12
CA GLU A 53 28.36 -1.32 6.24
C GLU A 53 28.50 -2.11 4.94
N ALA A 54 28.08 -3.38 4.91
CA ALA A 54 28.07 -4.21 3.70
C ALA A 54 26.81 -3.98 2.84
N ALA A 55 25.85 -3.20 3.32
CA ALA A 55 24.65 -2.90 2.54
C ALA A 55 24.99 -2.13 1.26
N ARG A 56 24.23 -2.40 0.21
CA ARG A 56 24.35 -1.74 -1.10
C ARG A 56 23.02 -1.10 -1.52
N PRO A 57 23.04 0.02 -2.25
CA PRO A 57 21.84 0.58 -2.82
C PRO A 57 21.28 -0.36 -3.91
N ILE A 58 19.97 -0.37 -4.06
CA ILE A 58 19.26 -1.05 -5.15
C ILE A 58 18.36 -0.11 -5.94
N THR A 59 18.28 1.16 -5.53
CA THR A 59 17.66 2.24 -6.28
C THR A 59 18.57 3.47 -6.24
N ASP A 60 18.48 4.31 -7.27
CA ASP A 60 19.27 5.53 -7.46
C ASP A 60 18.37 6.75 -7.77
N SER A 61 17.16 6.77 -7.22
CA SER A 61 16.20 7.84 -7.44
C SER A 61 16.75 9.19 -7.00
N VAL A 62 16.58 10.20 -7.86
CA VAL A 62 16.93 11.60 -7.60
C VAL A 62 15.84 12.37 -6.84
N ARG A 63 14.72 11.71 -6.57
CA ARG A 63 13.62 12.19 -5.72
C ARG A 63 13.23 11.13 -4.69
N PRO A 64 12.68 11.51 -3.52
CA PRO A 64 12.25 10.55 -2.52
C PRO A 64 11.25 9.53 -3.09
N LEU A 65 11.43 8.27 -2.73
CA LEU A 65 10.46 7.22 -3.02
C LEU A 65 9.29 7.32 -2.03
N TYR A 66 8.09 7.00 -2.48
CA TYR A 66 6.87 7.06 -1.64
C TYR A 66 6.71 5.83 -0.73
N GLY A 67 7.61 4.87 -0.84
CA GLY A 67 7.60 3.62 -0.10
C GLY A 67 8.08 2.47 -0.97
N TYR A 68 8.27 1.32 -0.32
CA TYR A 68 8.63 0.09 -1.00
C TYR A 68 8.12 -1.13 -0.21
N THR A 69 8.01 -2.28 -0.87
CA THR A 69 7.67 -3.55 -0.22
C THR A 69 8.28 -4.74 -0.98
N TRP A 70 8.40 -5.88 -0.32
CA TRP A 70 8.75 -7.13 -0.98
C TRP A 70 7.53 -7.74 -1.67
N THR A 71 7.74 -8.47 -2.76
CA THR A 71 6.79 -9.51 -3.20
C THR A 71 6.83 -10.67 -2.21
N ASP A 72 5.74 -11.41 -2.09
CA ASP A 72 5.61 -12.49 -1.08
C ASP A 72 6.57 -13.66 -1.30
N ASP A 73 7.02 -13.88 -2.55
CA ASP A 73 8.09 -14.84 -2.88
C ASP A 73 9.51 -14.30 -2.60
N GLY A 74 9.63 -13.04 -2.20
CA GLY A 74 10.90 -12.36 -1.96
C GLY A 74 11.74 -12.10 -3.23
N LYS A 75 11.15 -12.26 -4.42
CA LYS A 75 11.88 -12.12 -5.69
C LYS A 75 12.11 -10.67 -6.09
N TYR A 76 11.14 -9.80 -5.82
CA TYR A 76 11.22 -8.40 -6.21
C TYR A 76 10.96 -7.48 -5.02
N ILE A 77 11.52 -6.28 -5.14
CA ILE A 77 11.15 -5.12 -4.34
C ILE A 77 10.34 -4.20 -5.22
N LEU A 78 9.09 -3.97 -4.81
CA LEU A 78 8.14 -3.07 -5.43
C LEU A 78 8.27 -1.68 -4.82
N PHE A 79 8.24 -0.64 -5.64
CA PHE A 79 8.22 0.74 -5.17
C PHE A 79 7.50 1.64 -6.18
N VAL A 80 7.05 2.79 -5.71
CA VAL A 80 6.33 3.77 -6.52
C VAL A 80 7.08 5.09 -6.53
N LYS A 81 7.18 5.71 -7.70
CA LYS A 81 7.74 7.06 -7.86
C LYS A 81 7.05 7.81 -8.99
N ASP A 82 7.12 9.12 -8.90
CA ASP A 82 6.69 10.04 -9.95
C ASP A 82 7.81 10.34 -10.96
N SER A 83 7.51 11.19 -11.93
CA SER A 83 8.51 11.79 -12.81
C SER A 83 8.61 13.28 -12.57
N ASP A 84 9.70 13.68 -11.90
CA ASP A 84 10.03 15.08 -11.65
C ASP A 84 8.99 15.88 -10.85
N GLY A 85 8.27 15.24 -9.91
CA GLY A 85 7.28 15.94 -9.09
C GLY A 85 5.91 16.12 -9.75
N ASP A 86 5.63 15.40 -10.84
CA ASP A 86 4.36 15.48 -11.55
C ASP A 86 3.22 14.72 -10.87
N GLU A 87 3.53 13.98 -9.78
CA GLU A 87 2.60 13.13 -9.01
C GLU A 87 1.91 12.03 -9.85
N ASN A 88 2.37 11.79 -11.09
CA ASN A 88 1.93 10.69 -11.94
C ASN A 88 2.73 9.44 -11.59
N MET A 89 2.25 8.79 -10.54
CA MET A 89 2.90 7.65 -9.92
C MET A 89 2.96 6.45 -10.88
N ASN A 90 4.13 5.85 -11.01
CA ASN A 90 4.33 4.59 -11.73
C ASN A 90 4.88 3.54 -10.75
N LEU A 91 4.45 2.29 -10.93
CA LEU A 91 4.91 1.15 -10.16
C LEU A 91 6.17 0.55 -10.80
N PHE A 92 7.18 0.27 -9.98
CA PHE A 92 8.44 -0.33 -10.40
C PHE A 92 8.72 -1.60 -9.60
N ALA A 93 9.46 -2.53 -10.23
CA ALA A 93 10.04 -3.69 -9.59
C ALA A 93 11.54 -3.74 -9.83
N VAL A 94 12.31 -4.09 -8.79
CA VAL A 94 13.74 -4.37 -8.89
C VAL A 94 14.02 -5.73 -8.26
N ASP A 95 14.82 -6.56 -8.95
CA ASP A 95 15.35 -7.79 -8.37
C ASP A 95 16.59 -7.42 -7.54
N PRO A 96 16.56 -7.57 -6.21
CA PRO A 96 17.70 -7.20 -5.38
C PRO A 96 18.93 -8.06 -5.67
N ASN A 97 18.79 -9.26 -6.23
CA ASN A 97 19.89 -10.16 -6.57
C ASN A 97 20.47 -9.92 -7.97
N ALA A 98 19.80 -9.10 -8.80
CA ALA A 98 20.31 -8.76 -10.12
C ALA A 98 21.64 -7.98 -10.02
N PRO A 99 22.59 -8.23 -10.92
CA PRO A 99 23.78 -7.42 -11.00
C PRO A 99 23.43 -5.98 -11.39
N ALA A 100 24.26 -5.02 -10.96
CA ALA A 100 24.16 -3.67 -11.47
C ALA A 100 24.38 -3.67 -13.00
N ALA A 101 23.64 -2.80 -13.70
CA ALA A 101 23.83 -2.64 -15.14
C ALA A 101 25.23 -2.05 -15.43
N GLU A 102 25.74 -2.27 -16.64
CA GLU A 102 27.05 -1.75 -17.02
C GLU A 102 27.10 -0.22 -16.86
N GLY A 103 28.07 0.25 -16.06
CA GLY A 103 28.25 1.67 -15.76
C GLY A 103 27.32 2.25 -14.69
N LYS A 104 26.56 1.42 -13.97
CA LYS A 104 25.72 1.83 -12.83
C LYS A 104 26.15 1.15 -11.53
N ASP A 105 25.79 1.76 -10.40
CA ASP A 105 26.00 1.21 -9.05
C ASP A 105 24.83 0.34 -8.56
N VAL A 106 23.68 0.40 -9.25
CA VAL A 106 22.45 -0.29 -8.87
C VAL A 106 21.91 -1.14 -10.04
N PRO A 107 21.16 -2.22 -9.76
CA PRO A 107 20.42 -2.96 -10.78
C PRO A 107 19.36 -2.08 -11.46
N ASP A 108 18.99 -2.44 -12.69
CA ASP A 108 17.89 -1.78 -13.38
C ASP A 108 16.55 -2.16 -12.74
N ALA A 109 15.74 -1.15 -12.43
CA ALA A 109 14.34 -1.34 -12.05
C ALA A 109 13.45 -1.28 -13.30
N ARG A 110 12.53 -2.24 -13.42
CA ARG A 110 11.53 -2.25 -14.50
C ARG A 110 10.30 -1.44 -14.08
N ASN A 111 9.89 -0.49 -14.92
CA ASN A 111 8.60 0.17 -14.79
C ASN A 111 7.50 -0.80 -15.23
N LEU A 112 6.63 -1.19 -14.30
CA LEU A 112 5.50 -2.09 -14.53
C LEU A 112 4.28 -1.39 -15.12
N THR A 113 4.19 -0.06 -14.95
CA THR A 113 3.09 0.76 -15.46
C THR A 113 3.64 1.99 -16.19
N PRO A 114 4.35 1.84 -17.33
CA PRO A 114 5.06 2.93 -18.02
C PRO A 114 4.09 3.86 -18.77
N MET A 115 3.19 4.50 -18.04
CA MET A 115 2.11 5.34 -18.53
C MET A 115 2.38 6.81 -18.16
N LYS A 116 2.12 7.70 -19.12
CA LYS A 116 2.26 9.14 -18.93
C LYS A 116 0.94 9.73 -18.44
N GLU A 117 1.01 10.74 -17.58
CA GLU A 117 -0.17 11.44 -17.04
C GLU A 117 -1.14 10.48 -16.32
N VAL A 118 -0.62 9.38 -15.78
CA VAL A 118 -1.38 8.34 -15.08
C VAL A 118 -0.77 8.12 -13.71
N THR A 119 -1.64 8.01 -12.72
CA THR A 119 -1.30 7.58 -11.37
C THR A 119 -1.69 6.11 -11.23
N ALA A 120 -0.70 5.27 -10.96
CA ALA A 120 -0.88 3.88 -10.59
C ALA A 120 -0.89 3.73 -9.06
N GLN A 121 -1.80 2.90 -8.55
CA GLN A 121 -1.90 2.58 -7.14
C GLN A 121 -1.92 1.06 -6.96
N ILE A 122 -1.12 0.52 -6.04
CA ILE A 122 -1.29 -0.88 -5.62
C ILE A 122 -2.54 -0.92 -4.75
N VAL A 123 -3.52 -1.72 -5.18
CA VAL A 123 -4.80 -1.91 -4.50
C VAL A 123 -4.77 -3.19 -3.67
N HIS A 124 -4.21 -4.27 -4.23
CA HIS A 124 -4.10 -5.57 -3.57
C HIS A 124 -2.87 -6.32 -4.08
N ALA A 125 -2.27 -7.14 -3.23
CA ALA A 125 -1.22 -8.09 -3.61
C ALA A 125 -1.72 -9.49 -3.28
N SER A 126 -1.62 -10.42 -4.21
CA SER A 126 -2.12 -11.78 -3.98
C SER A 126 -1.23 -12.55 -3.03
N GLU A 127 -1.83 -13.11 -1.99
CA GLU A 127 -1.18 -14.06 -1.08
C GLU A 127 -1.10 -15.46 -1.71
N ASN A 128 -1.94 -15.74 -2.72
CA ASN A 128 -2.01 -17.04 -3.40
C ASN A 128 -1.07 -17.15 -4.60
N ASN A 129 -0.72 -16.02 -5.21
CA ASN A 129 0.16 -15.94 -6.36
C ASN A 129 1.04 -14.68 -6.29
N PRO A 130 2.33 -14.83 -5.94
CA PRO A 130 3.24 -13.71 -5.70
C PRO A 130 3.57 -12.89 -6.97
N ASP A 131 3.18 -13.38 -8.15
CA ASP A 131 3.35 -12.65 -9.41
C ASP A 131 2.17 -11.73 -9.74
N LEU A 132 1.11 -11.69 -8.92
CA LEU A 132 -0.11 -10.93 -9.21
C LEU A 132 -0.31 -9.76 -8.25
N LEU A 133 -0.58 -8.60 -8.83
CA LEU A 133 -1.05 -7.41 -8.13
C LEU A 133 -2.38 -6.95 -8.73
N TRP A 134 -3.17 -6.26 -7.92
CA TRP A 134 -4.29 -5.47 -8.41
C TRP A 134 -3.86 -4.02 -8.33
N VAL A 135 -4.00 -3.33 -9.45
CA VAL A 135 -3.57 -1.95 -9.59
C VAL A 135 -4.74 -1.09 -10.06
N GLY A 136 -4.90 0.05 -9.40
CA GLY A 136 -5.80 1.10 -9.86
C GLY A 136 -5.06 1.97 -10.88
N LEU A 137 -5.69 2.24 -12.02
CA LEU A 137 -5.16 3.16 -13.06
C LEU A 137 -6.24 4.17 -13.46
N ASN A 138 -5.88 5.46 -13.48
CA ASN A 138 -6.75 6.57 -13.92
C ASN A 138 -6.45 7.02 -15.36
N ASP A 139 -6.13 6.06 -16.24
CA ASP A 139 -5.77 6.31 -17.63
C ASP A 139 -7.00 6.66 -18.48
N ARG A 140 -8.11 5.94 -18.30
CA ARG A 140 -9.40 6.19 -18.97
C ARG A 140 -10.09 7.47 -18.46
N ASP A 141 -10.17 7.64 -17.14
CA ASP A 141 -10.75 8.81 -16.48
C ASP A 141 -9.83 9.27 -15.36
N LYS A 142 -9.40 10.54 -15.38
CA LYS A 142 -8.45 11.09 -14.39
C LYS A 142 -9.01 11.13 -12.98
N ALA A 143 -10.33 11.15 -12.82
CA ALA A 143 -10.98 11.17 -11.52
C ALA A 143 -11.12 9.78 -10.89
N TRP A 144 -11.14 8.70 -11.70
CA TRP A 144 -11.51 7.37 -11.23
C TRP A 144 -10.53 6.31 -11.69
N HIS A 145 -10.05 5.51 -10.74
CA HIS A 145 -9.15 4.42 -11.06
C HIS A 145 -9.98 3.19 -11.44
N ASP A 146 -9.80 2.72 -12.67
CA ASP A 146 -10.22 1.39 -13.09
C ASP A 146 -9.31 0.34 -12.43
N LEU A 147 -9.85 -0.83 -12.14
CA LEU A 147 -9.12 -1.92 -11.49
C LEU A 147 -8.57 -2.89 -12.54
N TYR A 148 -7.25 -3.09 -12.50
CA TYR A 148 -6.57 -4.07 -13.34
C TYR A 148 -5.88 -5.11 -12.47
N ARG A 149 -5.74 -6.34 -12.99
CA ARG A 149 -4.75 -7.30 -12.52
C ARG A 149 -3.46 -7.09 -13.31
N LEU A 150 -2.35 -6.94 -12.62
CA LEU A 150 -1.01 -6.82 -13.16
C LEU A 150 -0.22 -8.08 -12.87
N GLU A 151 0.37 -8.67 -13.91
CA GLU A 151 1.39 -9.72 -13.78
C GLU A 151 2.76 -9.06 -13.62
N ILE A 152 3.42 -9.25 -12.47
CA ILE A 152 4.70 -8.61 -12.17
C ILE A 152 5.71 -9.04 -13.21
N SER A 153 5.91 -10.34 -13.45
CA SER A 153 6.95 -10.90 -14.32
C SER A 153 6.91 -10.37 -15.76
N THR A 154 5.73 -10.16 -16.33
CA THR A 154 5.54 -9.73 -17.72
C THR A 154 5.22 -8.24 -17.85
N GLY A 155 4.57 -7.65 -16.84
CA GLY A 155 3.95 -6.33 -16.93
C GLY A 155 2.59 -6.34 -17.65
N GLU A 156 2.00 -7.52 -17.88
CA GLU A 156 0.68 -7.63 -18.52
C GLU A 156 -0.42 -7.08 -17.60
N LEU A 157 -1.35 -6.32 -18.17
CA LEU A 157 -2.50 -5.73 -17.50
C LEU A 157 -3.80 -6.34 -18.04
N THR A 158 -4.61 -6.91 -17.15
CA THR A 158 -5.97 -7.39 -17.44
C THR A 158 -6.99 -6.51 -16.72
N LEU A 159 -7.88 -5.84 -17.46
CA LEU A 159 -8.97 -5.07 -16.85
C LEU A 159 -9.94 -5.99 -16.11
N LEU A 160 -10.24 -5.68 -14.85
CA LEU A 160 -11.18 -6.42 -14.00
C LEU A 160 -12.44 -5.64 -13.66
N TYR A 161 -12.32 -4.32 -13.50
CA TYR A 161 -13.44 -3.44 -13.19
C TYR A 161 -13.25 -2.07 -13.85
N GLU A 162 -14.13 -1.74 -14.79
CA GLU A 162 -14.21 -0.37 -15.31
C GLU A 162 -15.01 0.49 -14.33
N ASN A 163 -14.39 1.52 -13.76
CA ASN A 163 -14.98 2.33 -12.70
C ASN A 163 -15.90 3.41 -13.28
N THR A 164 -17.16 3.03 -13.54
CA THR A 164 -18.25 3.98 -13.86
C THR A 164 -19.11 4.34 -12.66
N ASP A 165 -18.89 3.67 -11.52
CA ASP A 165 -19.72 3.78 -10.31
C ASP A 165 -19.17 4.76 -9.27
N ARG A 166 -18.03 5.42 -9.57
CA ARG A 166 -17.31 6.33 -8.68
C ARG A 166 -16.77 5.64 -7.43
N ILE A 167 -16.24 4.44 -7.64
CA ILE A 167 -15.62 3.64 -6.59
C ILE A 167 -14.32 4.29 -6.13
N THR A 168 -14.11 4.33 -4.83
CA THR A 168 -12.95 4.90 -4.15
C THR A 168 -12.09 3.85 -3.45
N GLY A 169 -12.54 2.59 -3.38
CA GLY A 169 -11.77 1.49 -2.80
C GLY A 169 -12.33 0.12 -3.20
N TYR A 170 -11.45 -0.88 -3.14
CA TYR A 170 -11.72 -2.26 -3.53
C TYR A 170 -11.22 -3.18 -2.41
N GLU A 171 -12.04 -4.14 -2.01
CA GLU A 171 -11.73 -5.08 -0.92
C GLU A 171 -11.82 -6.52 -1.43
N PHE A 172 -10.79 -7.30 -1.11
CA PHE A 172 -10.65 -8.68 -1.55
C PHE A 172 -10.78 -9.65 -0.37
N ASP A 173 -11.15 -10.89 -0.66
CA ASP A 173 -11.08 -11.97 0.33
C ASP A 173 -9.76 -12.74 0.24
N TRP A 174 -9.58 -13.74 1.10
CA TRP A 174 -8.36 -14.56 1.15
C TRP A 174 -8.10 -15.36 -0.14
N ASP A 175 -9.09 -15.47 -1.02
CA ASP A 175 -8.99 -16.15 -2.32
C ASP A 175 -8.79 -15.14 -3.48
N ASP A 176 -8.44 -13.88 -3.16
CA ASP A 176 -8.27 -12.76 -4.09
C ASP A 176 -9.54 -12.39 -4.90
N ASN A 177 -10.73 -12.75 -4.41
CA ASN A 177 -11.97 -12.35 -5.05
C ASN A 177 -12.35 -10.94 -4.61
N LEU A 178 -12.71 -10.07 -5.56
CA LEU A 178 -13.25 -8.75 -5.25
C LEU A 178 -14.65 -8.89 -4.63
N ARG A 179 -14.76 -8.61 -3.32
CA ARG A 179 -16.00 -8.83 -2.55
C ARG A 179 -16.75 -7.54 -2.26
N LEU A 180 -16.02 -6.48 -1.88
CA LEU A 180 -16.63 -5.19 -1.55
C LEU A 180 -15.97 -4.07 -2.33
N LEU A 181 -16.71 -2.99 -2.50
CA LEU A 181 -16.21 -1.72 -2.98
C LEU A 181 -16.64 -0.62 -2.01
N SER A 182 -15.94 0.50 -2.01
CA SER A 182 -16.36 1.70 -1.29
C SER A 182 -16.65 2.84 -2.25
N ARG A 183 -17.59 3.70 -1.86
CA ARG A 183 -17.91 4.93 -2.59
C ARG A 183 -18.09 6.07 -1.62
N THR A 184 -17.47 7.21 -1.92
CA THR A 184 -17.62 8.44 -1.15
C THR A 184 -18.47 9.44 -1.93
N ASP A 185 -19.54 9.96 -1.31
CA ASP A 185 -20.39 10.97 -1.91
C ASP A 185 -19.80 12.40 -1.77
N PRO A 186 -20.35 13.42 -2.45
CA PRO A 186 -19.87 14.81 -2.33
C PRO A 186 -20.05 15.45 -0.94
N ALA A 187 -20.87 14.87 -0.07
CA ALA A 187 -20.99 15.29 1.32
C ALA A 187 -19.89 14.66 2.20
N GLY A 188 -19.16 13.68 1.67
CA GLY A 188 -18.07 12.96 2.32
C GLY A 188 -18.51 11.69 3.05
N ASN A 189 -19.77 11.26 2.91
CA ASN A 189 -20.20 9.98 3.46
C ASN A 189 -19.61 8.84 2.64
N THR A 190 -19.17 7.77 3.29
CA THR A 190 -18.59 6.60 2.63
C THR A 190 -19.49 5.39 2.82
N THR A 191 -19.90 4.76 1.71
CA THR A 191 -20.72 3.55 1.70
C THR A 191 -19.86 2.34 1.30
N LEU A 192 -19.87 1.28 2.11
CA LEU A 192 -19.41 -0.05 1.71
C LEU A 192 -20.51 -0.77 0.92
N LEU A 193 -20.14 -1.27 -0.23
CA LEU A 193 -21.00 -1.92 -1.22
C LEU A 193 -20.57 -3.37 -1.37
N ARG A 194 -21.48 -4.33 -1.15
CA ARG A 194 -21.26 -5.73 -1.50
C ARG A 194 -21.41 -5.90 -3.01
N LYS A 195 -20.48 -6.62 -3.64
CA LYS A 195 -20.54 -6.97 -5.06
C LYS A 195 -21.21 -8.33 -5.26
N ASP A 196 -22.33 -8.37 -5.98
CA ASP A 196 -23.04 -9.59 -6.39
C ASP A 196 -23.15 -9.64 -7.92
N GLY A 197 -22.17 -10.28 -8.58
CA GLY A 197 -22.05 -10.15 -10.03
C GLY A 197 -21.84 -8.67 -10.40
N ASP A 198 -22.71 -8.11 -11.22
CA ASP A 198 -22.64 -6.69 -11.63
C ASP A 198 -23.46 -5.75 -10.71
N GLN A 199 -24.11 -6.28 -9.69
CA GLN A 199 -24.90 -5.48 -8.75
C GLN A 199 -24.08 -5.07 -7.53
N LEU A 200 -24.30 -3.83 -7.08
CA LEU A 200 -23.68 -3.25 -5.89
C LEU A 200 -24.75 -2.96 -4.84
N GLU A 201 -24.72 -3.69 -3.73
CA GLU A 201 -25.68 -3.53 -2.63
C GLU A 201 -25.04 -2.76 -1.46
N PRO A 202 -25.60 -1.62 -1.01
CA PRO A 202 -25.13 -0.93 0.19
C PRO A 202 -25.30 -1.78 1.45
N ILE A 203 -24.20 -2.06 2.14
CA ILE A 203 -24.21 -2.87 3.38
C ILE A 203 -23.83 -2.08 4.63
N TYR A 204 -23.08 -0.99 4.47
CA TYR A 204 -22.66 -0.14 5.58
C TYR A 204 -22.36 1.27 5.08
N GLU A 205 -22.57 2.29 5.91
CA GLU A 205 -22.32 3.69 5.56
C GLU A 205 -21.79 4.44 6.77
N THR A 206 -20.80 5.31 6.58
CA THR A 206 -20.24 6.18 7.60
C THR A 206 -20.35 7.63 7.18
N SER A 207 -20.69 8.51 8.12
CA SER A 207 -20.61 9.95 7.94
C SER A 207 -19.16 10.45 7.93
N VAL A 208 -18.95 11.73 7.64
CA VAL A 208 -17.62 12.38 7.67
C VAL A 208 -16.92 12.35 9.03
N SER A 209 -17.66 12.18 10.12
CA SER A 209 -17.11 12.05 11.48
C SER A 209 -16.91 10.60 11.91
N GLU A 210 -17.33 9.64 11.08
CA GLU A 210 -17.24 8.22 11.34
C GLU A 210 -16.24 7.59 10.37
N ASN A 211 -15.63 6.49 10.79
CA ASN A 211 -14.72 5.70 10.00
C ASN A 211 -15.09 4.23 10.14
N ALA A 212 -14.96 3.51 9.03
CA ALA A 212 -15.03 2.07 9.03
C ALA A 212 -14.04 1.50 8.01
N GLY A 213 -13.36 0.43 8.40
CA GLY A 213 -12.43 -0.29 7.54
C GLY A 213 -12.60 -1.80 7.71
N VAL A 214 -12.34 -2.53 6.64
CA VAL A 214 -12.28 -3.99 6.67
C VAL A 214 -10.87 -4.39 7.07
N SER A 215 -10.74 -5.20 8.12
CA SER A 215 -9.45 -5.71 8.58
C SER A 215 -9.11 -7.08 8.01
N GLY A 216 -10.05 -7.70 7.29
CA GLY A 216 -9.91 -9.02 6.68
C GLY A 216 -11.21 -9.82 6.74
N TRP A 217 -11.16 -11.07 6.29
CA TRP A 217 -12.29 -11.99 6.25
C TRP A 217 -12.12 -13.11 7.27
N ASP A 218 -13.22 -13.77 7.64
CA ASP A 218 -13.14 -15.02 8.38
C ASP A 218 -12.50 -16.12 7.52
N PRO A 219 -11.98 -17.22 8.12
CA PRO A 219 -11.30 -18.27 7.35
C PRO A 219 -12.15 -18.98 6.30
N LYS A 220 -13.46 -18.69 6.23
CA LYS A 220 -14.40 -19.25 5.26
C LYS A 220 -14.78 -18.25 4.16
N ASN A 221 -14.28 -17.01 4.21
CA ASN A 221 -14.69 -15.93 3.31
C ASN A 221 -16.21 -15.66 3.31
N GLU A 222 -16.88 -15.93 4.44
CA GLU A 222 -18.33 -15.74 4.63
C GLU A 222 -18.63 -14.41 5.32
N LYS A 223 -17.81 -14.03 6.30
CA LYS A 223 -17.98 -12.82 7.11
C LYS A 223 -16.72 -11.97 7.09
N LEU A 224 -16.87 -10.66 7.33
CA LEU A 224 -15.75 -9.73 7.39
C LEU A 224 -15.53 -9.18 8.80
N TYR A 225 -14.28 -8.89 9.13
CA TYR A 225 -13.90 -8.15 10.32
C TYR A 225 -13.98 -6.66 10.03
N LEU A 226 -14.98 -5.98 10.60
CA LEU A 226 -15.21 -4.55 10.42
C LEU A 226 -14.73 -3.80 11.66
N VAL A 227 -13.79 -2.87 11.48
CA VAL A 227 -13.38 -1.94 12.55
C VAL A 227 -14.06 -0.60 12.29
N THR A 228 -14.81 -0.10 13.26
CA THR A 228 -15.66 1.10 13.08
C THR A 228 -15.86 1.87 14.38
N ASN A 229 -16.08 3.18 14.27
CA ASN A 229 -16.59 4.03 15.35
C ASN A 229 -18.02 4.57 15.08
N LYS A 230 -18.73 4.00 14.10
CA LYS A 230 -20.10 4.44 13.75
C LYS A 230 -21.08 4.32 14.91
N GLY A 231 -21.96 5.31 15.05
CA GLY A 231 -23.04 5.34 16.04
C GLY A 231 -22.56 5.80 17.41
N ASP A 232 -23.08 5.18 18.47
CA ASP A 232 -22.81 5.59 19.86
C ASP A 232 -21.47 5.02 20.40
N LEU A 233 -20.43 4.97 19.56
CA LEU A 233 -19.11 4.47 19.92
C LEU A 233 -18.13 5.62 20.16
N ASP A 234 -17.45 5.59 21.30
CA ASP A 234 -16.40 6.57 21.65
C ASP A 234 -15.04 6.21 21.02
N LEU A 235 -14.79 4.91 20.82
CA LEU A 235 -13.53 4.35 20.30
C LEU A 235 -13.79 3.36 19.15
N MET A 236 -12.76 3.13 18.34
CA MET A 236 -12.81 2.09 17.29
C MET A 236 -13.09 0.72 17.92
N THR A 237 -14.08 0.03 17.38
CA THR A 237 -14.53 -1.29 17.85
C THR A 237 -14.48 -2.28 16.70
N LEU A 238 -14.00 -3.49 16.98
CA LEU A 238 -13.97 -4.61 16.06
C LEU A 238 -15.28 -5.39 16.14
N TYR A 239 -15.90 -5.59 14.98
CA TYR A 239 -17.08 -6.42 14.78
C TYR A 239 -16.78 -7.51 13.74
N ILE A 240 -17.53 -8.60 13.82
CA ILE A 240 -17.76 -9.49 12.67
C ILE A 240 -19.07 -9.06 12.02
N MET A 241 -19.05 -8.76 10.73
CA MET A 241 -20.23 -8.46 9.91
C MET A 241 -20.53 -9.61 8.97
N ASP A 242 -21.79 -10.03 8.92
CA ASP A 242 -22.31 -10.83 7.82
C ASP A 242 -22.74 -9.87 6.68
N PRO A 243 -22.06 -9.88 5.52
CA PRO A 243 -22.37 -8.94 4.44
C PRO A 243 -23.70 -9.26 3.74
N GLN A 244 -24.27 -10.46 3.93
CA GLN A 244 -25.58 -10.84 3.38
C GLN A 244 -26.72 -10.26 4.21
N THR A 245 -26.68 -10.49 5.53
CA THR A 245 -27.74 -10.05 6.46
C THR A 245 -27.51 -8.66 7.03
N LYS A 246 -26.29 -8.12 6.90
CA LYS A 246 -25.81 -6.86 7.49
C LYS A 246 -25.74 -6.91 9.03
N GLU A 247 -25.85 -8.11 9.62
CA GLU A 247 -25.77 -8.31 11.06
C GLU A 247 -24.35 -8.09 11.57
N LEU A 248 -24.22 -7.38 12.69
CA LEU A 248 -22.96 -7.10 13.37
C LEU A 248 -22.90 -7.81 14.72
N THR A 249 -21.83 -8.57 14.93
CA THR A 249 -21.50 -9.18 16.22
C THR A 249 -20.23 -8.52 16.77
N LYS A 250 -20.31 -7.89 17.94
CA LYS A 250 -19.14 -7.27 18.58
C LYS A 250 -18.12 -8.35 18.94
N VAL A 251 -16.85 -8.10 18.60
CA VAL A 251 -15.72 -8.97 18.96
C VAL A 251 -14.90 -8.34 20.09
N GLU A 252 -14.39 -7.14 19.85
CA GLU A 252 -13.42 -6.49 20.75
C GLU A 252 -13.57 -4.97 20.66
N SER A 253 -13.32 -4.28 21.77
CA SER A 253 -13.08 -2.83 21.82
C SER A 253 -11.89 -2.59 22.73
N ASP A 254 -11.33 -1.38 22.76
CA ASP A 254 -10.26 -1.07 23.72
C ASP A 254 -10.65 -1.51 25.15
N PRO A 255 -9.93 -2.47 25.74
CA PRO A 255 -10.28 -3.02 27.05
C PRO A 255 -10.04 -2.02 28.19
N GLU A 256 -9.18 -1.01 27.98
CA GLU A 256 -8.89 0.01 29.00
C GLU A 256 -9.74 1.27 28.86
N ASN A 257 -10.41 1.45 27.73
CA ASN A 257 -11.21 2.63 27.37
C ASN A 257 -10.40 3.94 27.54
N ARG A 258 -9.20 3.98 26.96
CA ARG A 258 -8.23 5.08 27.01
C ARG A 258 -7.88 5.58 25.61
N VAL A 259 -7.62 6.88 25.53
CA VAL A 259 -7.12 7.58 24.33
C VAL A 259 -5.63 7.90 24.52
#